data_AF-A0A2M8P8Y1-F1
#
_entry.id   AF-A0A2M8P8Y1-F1
#
_cell.length_a   1.000
_cell.length_b   1.000
_cell.length_c   1.000
_cell.angle_alpha   90.00
_cell.angle_beta   90.00
_cell.angle_gamma   90.00
#
_symmetry.space_group_name_H-M   'P 1'
#
loop_
_entity.id
_entity.type
_entity.pdbx_description
1 polymer ?
#
loop_
_entity_poly.entity_id
_entity_poly.type
_entity_poly.pdbx_seq_one_letter_code
_entity_poly.pdbx_strand_id
1 'polypeptide(L)'
;PTGLLSELYAVTTDRNSVRQVLTTPAPGAVPDKSFRKLFYYDIKGYENQWRKHHTSSVTRDIWQYETETGRHTRLTFFEGEDRNPVWSEDEQMLYYLSEQSGTFNVWKLNPAGGDPVQITHHTIHPVRFLSRAENGTLCYGYDGAIYTLKPGNEPQKLNITIFRDETADEATFESLATGATEMAVSPNGKEIAFVLRGDVFVTLIDYPTTRRITNTPQQERSI
;
A
#
# COMPACT_ATOMS: atom_id res chain seq x y z
N PRO A 1 -6.24 20.29 -10.72
CA PRO A 1 -6.51 19.28 -9.67
C PRO A 1 -5.32 18.33 -9.51
N THR A 2 -4.62 18.38 -8.38
CA THR A 2 -3.61 17.37 -8.03
C THR A 2 -4.32 16.15 -7.46
N GLY A 3 -3.82 14.93 -7.70
CA GLY A 3 -4.45 13.70 -7.18
C GLY A 3 -4.54 13.63 -5.65
N LEU A 4 -3.83 14.51 -4.93
CA LEU A 4 -3.83 14.61 -3.47
C LEU A 4 -5.07 15.33 -2.91
N LEU A 5 -5.66 16.25 -3.68
CA LEU A 5 -6.84 17.02 -3.28
C LEU A 5 -8.09 16.39 -3.87
N SER A 6 -8.32 15.14 -3.51
CA SER A 6 -9.52 14.39 -3.91
C SER A 6 -10.76 14.89 -3.17
N GLU A 7 -11.91 14.65 -3.78
CA GLU A 7 -13.24 14.84 -3.19
C GLU A 7 -13.86 13.46 -2.93
N LEU A 8 -14.72 13.36 -1.92
CA LEU A 8 -15.44 12.12 -1.62
C LEU A 8 -16.83 12.15 -2.25
N TYR A 9 -17.17 11.10 -3.00
CA TYR A 9 -18.48 10.93 -3.62
C TYR A 9 -19.14 9.63 -3.15
N ALA A 10 -20.46 9.67 -2.98
CA ALA A 10 -21.31 8.49 -2.78
C ALA A 10 -22.03 8.17 -4.10
N VAL A 11 -22.00 6.90 -4.50
CA VAL A 11 -22.64 6.42 -5.73
C VAL A 11 -23.63 5.33 -5.35
N THR A 12 -24.87 5.44 -5.81
CA THR A 12 -25.89 4.40 -5.57
C THR A 12 -25.78 3.29 -6.60
N THR A 13 -26.05 2.05 -6.18
CA THR A 13 -25.98 0.87 -7.06
C THR A 13 -27.19 0.73 -7.99
N ASP A 14 -28.31 1.38 -7.67
CA ASP A 14 -29.59 1.22 -8.35
C ASP A 14 -29.93 2.36 -9.32
N ARG A 15 -29.44 3.59 -9.08
CA ARG A 15 -29.95 4.81 -9.74
C ARG A 15 -28.92 5.64 -10.50
N ASN A 16 -27.69 5.17 -10.65
CA ASN A 16 -26.61 5.93 -11.30
C ASN A 16 -26.44 7.36 -10.74
N SER A 17 -26.89 7.57 -9.49
CA SER A 17 -26.87 8.89 -8.86
C SER A 17 -25.57 9.05 -8.10
N VAL A 18 -24.87 10.15 -8.40
CA VAL A 18 -23.61 10.52 -7.76
C VAL A 18 -23.88 11.74 -6.88
N ARG A 19 -23.50 11.66 -5.61
CA ARG A 19 -23.59 12.77 -4.66
C ARG A 19 -22.23 13.06 -4.06
N GLN A 20 -21.81 14.33 -4.13
CA GLN A 20 -20.62 14.76 -3.40
C GLN A 20 -20.89 14.76 -1.90
N VAL A 21 -19.99 14.15 -1.12
CA VAL A 21 -20.06 14.02 0.33
C VAL A 21 -19.12 15.02 1.00
N LEU A 22 -17.87 15.10 0.53
CA LEU A 22 -16.86 16.03 1.04
C LEU A 22 -16.11 16.67 -0.14
N THR A 23 -15.84 17.97 0.00
CA THR A 23 -14.96 18.74 -0.90
C THR A 23 -13.48 18.64 -0.50
N THR A 24 -13.18 17.87 0.54
CA THR A 24 -11.83 17.64 1.06
C THR A 24 -11.47 16.16 0.98
N PRO A 25 -10.17 15.83 0.95
CA PRO A 25 -9.72 14.45 0.92
C PRO A 25 -10.15 13.68 2.17
N ALA A 26 -10.85 12.57 1.95
CA ALA A 26 -11.22 11.62 2.99
C ALA A 26 -10.79 10.20 2.56
N PRO A 27 -9.47 9.97 2.39
CA PRO A 27 -8.96 8.66 2.01
C PRO A 27 -9.31 7.61 3.08
N GLY A 28 -9.60 6.39 2.61
CA GLY A 28 -10.03 5.30 3.49
C GLY A 28 -11.36 5.58 4.20
N ALA A 29 -12.23 6.42 3.62
CA ALA A 29 -13.54 6.71 4.18
C ALA A 29 -14.35 5.42 4.39
N VAL A 30 -14.84 5.21 5.62
CA VAL A 30 -15.69 4.09 6.02
C VAL A 30 -16.98 4.62 6.63
N PRO A 31 -18.08 4.68 5.85
CA PRO A 31 -19.39 5.06 6.40
C PRO A 31 -19.95 3.95 7.29
N ASP A 32 -20.80 4.32 8.24
CA ASP A 32 -21.67 3.37 8.93
C ASP A 32 -22.82 2.91 8.02
N LYS A 33 -23.51 1.83 8.39
CA LYS A 33 -24.65 1.29 7.64
C LYS A 33 -25.75 2.33 7.38
N SER A 34 -25.95 3.28 8.30
CA SER A 34 -26.97 4.33 8.16
C SER A 34 -26.52 5.54 7.35
N PHE A 35 -25.24 5.61 6.97
CA PHE A 35 -24.62 6.75 6.30
C PHE A 35 -24.80 8.08 7.08
N ARG A 36 -24.85 8.00 8.42
CA ARG A 36 -24.91 9.15 9.33
C ARG A 36 -23.53 9.56 9.81
N LYS A 37 -22.62 8.60 9.90
CA LYS A 37 -21.24 8.81 10.32
C LYS A 37 -20.31 8.17 9.29
N LEU A 38 -19.18 8.80 9.06
CA LEU A 38 -18.07 8.18 8.36
C LEU A 38 -16.77 8.51 9.07
N PHE A 39 -15.84 7.56 9.05
CA PHE A 39 -14.47 7.83 9.48
C PHE A 39 -13.53 7.84 8.31
N TYR A 40 -12.47 8.62 8.41
CA TYR A 40 -11.42 8.71 7.42
C TYR A 40 -10.12 9.12 8.12
N TYR A 41 -9.00 9.08 7.40
CA TYR A 41 -7.79 9.77 7.84
C TYR A 41 -7.54 11.00 6.98
N ASP A 42 -7.03 12.08 7.56
CA ASP A 42 -6.84 13.32 6.84
C ASP A 42 -5.62 13.31 5.89
N ILE A 43 -5.48 14.37 5.09
CA ILE A 43 -4.28 14.68 4.33
C ILE A 43 -3.94 16.14 4.61
N LYS A 44 -2.88 16.37 5.39
CA LYS A 44 -2.42 17.72 5.77
C LYS A 44 -1.32 18.26 4.84
N GLY A 45 -0.64 17.37 4.11
CA GLY A 45 0.46 17.74 3.22
C GLY A 45 0.98 16.56 2.40
N TYR A 46 1.99 16.81 1.58
CA TYR A 46 2.66 15.78 0.79
C TYR A 46 3.51 14.89 1.69
N GLU A 47 3.34 13.57 1.56
CA GLU A 47 4.17 12.58 2.26
C GLU A 47 4.24 11.28 1.45
N ASN A 48 5.35 10.56 1.56
CA ASN A 48 5.48 9.19 1.08
C ASN A 48 4.72 8.26 2.04
N GLN A 49 3.64 7.64 1.56
CA GLN A 49 2.84 6.71 2.35
C GLN A 49 3.63 5.49 2.90
N TRP A 50 4.80 5.19 2.36
CA TRP A 50 5.65 4.07 2.80
C TRP A 50 6.70 4.46 3.83
N ARG A 51 6.87 5.76 4.12
CA ARG A 51 7.73 6.24 5.20
C ARG A 51 7.29 5.64 6.52
N LYS A 52 8.26 5.16 7.29
CA LYS A 52 8.09 4.61 8.64
C LYS A 52 8.48 5.67 9.67
N HIS A 53 7.92 5.58 10.87
CA HIS A 53 8.27 6.43 12.02
C HIS A 53 8.16 7.92 11.70
N HIS A 54 7.12 8.28 10.95
CA HIS A 54 6.93 9.65 10.55
C HIS A 54 6.28 10.45 11.69
N THR A 55 6.85 11.61 12.05
CA THR A 55 6.42 12.44 13.20
C THR A 55 6.29 13.93 12.86
N SER A 56 6.25 14.33 11.58
CA SER A 56 6.12 15.76 11.24
C SER A 56 4.68 16.24 11.39
N SER A 57 4.46 17.55 11.27
CA SER A 57 3.12 18.15 11.36
C SER A 57 2.12 17.67 10.29
N VAL A 58 2.58 16.98 9.24
CA VAL A 58 1.72 16.45 8.17
C VAL A 58 1.35 14.97 8.36
N THR A 59 1.72 14.35 9.48
CA THR A 59 1.22 13.02 9.82
C THR A 59 -0.29 13.02 9.97
N ARG A 60 -0.91 11.87 9.70
CA ARG A 60 -2.35 11.76 9.53
C ARG A 60 -3.02 11.31 10.81
N ASP A 61 -4.20 11.86 11.06
CA ASP A 61 -5.07 11.47 12.17
C ASP A 61 -6.37 10.85 11.65
N ILE A 62 -7.04 10.09 12.51
CA ILE A 62 -8.40 9.61 12.25
C ILE A 62 -9.42 10.68 12.62
N TRP A 63 -10.37 10.91 11.72
CA TRP A 63 -11.47 11.86 11.88
C TRP A 63 -12.82 11.17 11.72
N GLN A 64 -13.81 11.66 12.46
CA GLN A 64 -15.23 11.39 12.26
C GLN A 64 -15.87 12.55 11.51
N TYR A 65 -16.77 12.25 10.59
CA TYR A 65 -17.68 13.20 9.96
C TYR A 65 -19.14 12.77 10.16
N GLU A 66 -19.98 13.69 10.58
CA GLU A 66 -21.43 13.52 10.71
C GLU A 66 -22.14 14.11 9.48
N THR A 67 -22.83 13.27 8.72
CA THR A 67 -23.37 13.66 7.40
C THR A 67 -24.57 14.60 7.50
N GLU A 68 -25.33 14.55 8.59
CA GLU A 68 -26.51 15.41 8.80
C GLU A 68 -26.13 16.83 9.25
N THR A 69 -25.10 16.97 10.08
CA THR A 69 -24.68 18.25 10.68
C THR A 69 -23.48 18.89 9.97
N GLY A 70 -22.74 18.12 9.18
CA GLY A 70 -21.47 18.54 8.59
C GLY A 70 -20.32 18.62 9.61
N ARG A 71 -20.50 18.11 10.82
CA ARG A 71 -19.51 18.23 11.90
C ARG A 71 -18.35 17.26 11.69
N HIS A 72 -17.13 17.79 11.76
CA HIS A 72 -15.89 17.00 11.83
C HIS A 72 -15.40 16.91 13.27
N THR A 73 -14.95 15.73 13.70
CA THR A 73 -14.36 15.51 15.03
C THR A 73 -13.09 14.68 14.90
N ARG A 74 -11.96 15.21 15.36
CA ARG A 74 -10.68 14.47 15.41
C ARG A 74 -10.75 13.42 16.51
N LEU A 75 -10.38 12.18 16.20
CA LEU A 75 -10.46 11.05 17.14
C LEU A 75 -9.10 10.62 17.68
N THR A 76 -8.03 10.80 16.90
CA THR A 76 -6.67 10.46 17.33
C THR A 76 -5.77 11.69 17.38
N PHE A 77 -4.79 11.66 18.27
CA PHE A 77 -3.93 12.80 18.59
C PHE A 77 -2.44 12.41 18.68
N PHE A 78 -2.08 11.25 18.14
CA PHE A 78 -0.70 10.76 18.18
C PHE A 78 0.21 11.63 17.30
N GLU A 79 1.42 11.94 17.76
CA GLU A 79 2.45 12.64 16.97
C GLU A 79 3.12 11.67 15.99
N GLY A 80 2.30 11.05 15.15
CA GLY A 80 2.71 10.09 14.15
C GLY A 80 1.55 9.70 13.26
N GLU A 81 1.69 8.58 12.57
CA GLU A 81 0.72 8.18 11.55
C GLU A 81 -0.39 7.28 12.10
N ASP A 82 -1.63 7.73 11.94
CA ASP A 82 -2.84 6.93 12.14
C ASP A 82 -3.64 6.82 10.83
N ARG A 83 -3.95 5.60 10.39
CA ARG A 83 -4.52 5.33 9.06
C ARG A 83 -5.47 4.14 9.02
N ASN A 84 -6.13 3.98 7.88
CA ASN A 84 -6.93 2.80 7.52
C ASN A 84 -7.97 2.43 8.59
N PRO A 85 -8.89 3.34 8.95
CA PRO A 85 -9.95 3.03 9.89
C PRO A 85 -10.91 1.98 9.31
N VAL A 86 -11.37 1.05 10.14
CA VAL A 86 -12.41 0.07 9.83
C VAL A 86 -13.32 -0.14 11.03
N TRP A 87 -14.63 -0.17 10.81
CA TRP A 87 -15.62 -0.41 11.86
C TRP A 87 -15.46 -1.78 12.52
N SER A 88 -15.85 -1.93 13.78
CA SER A 88 -16.23 -3.23 14.36
C SER A 88 -17.55 -3.74 13.77
N GLU A 89 -17.80 -5.04 13.86
CA GLU A 89 -19.00 -5.70 13.27
C GLU A 89 -20.33 -5.01 13.68
N ASP A 90 -20.40 -4.58 14.93
CA ASP A 90 -21.52 -3.89 15.58
C ASP A 90 -21.50 -2.35 15.46
N GLU A 91 -20.53 -1.79 14.74
CA GLU A 91 -20.32 -0.35 14.55
C GLU A 91 -20.22 0.46 15.88
N GLN A 92 -19.71 -0.17 16.94
CA GLN A 92 -19.46 0.48 18.24
C GLN A 92 -18.00 0.93 18.42
N MET A 93 -17.06 0.21 17.81
CA MET A 93 -15.63 0.45 17.94
C MET A 93 -15.01 0.71 16.57
N LEU A 94 -13.87 1.38 16.57
CA LEU A 94 -13.07 1.63 15.38
C LEU A 94 -11.72 0.95 15.53
N TYR A 95 -11.36 0.10 14.57
CA TYR A 95 -9.99 -0.38 14.41
C TYR A 95 -9.25 0.51 13.42
N TYR A 96 -7.97 0.73 13.64
CA TYR A 96 -7.12 1.54 12.77
C TYR A 96 -5.66 1.09 12.89
N LEU A 97 -4.81 1.58 12.00
CA LEU A 97 -3.38 1.36 12.06
C LEU A 97 -2.69 2.55 12.70
N SER A 98 -1.81 2.30 13.68
CA SER A 98 -1.01 3.34 14.34
C SER A 98 0.41 2.88 14.60
N GLU A 99 1.37 3.80 14.48
CA GLU A 99 2.79 3.60 14.86
C GLU A 99 3.08 3.91 16.35
N GLN A 100 2.04 4.11 17.19
CA GLN A 100 2.18 4.40 18.63
C GLN A 100 3.11 3.45 19.39
N SER A 101 3.22 2.18 18.98
CA SER A 101 4.11 1.19 19.57
C SER A 101 5.44 1.02 18.81
N GLY A 102 5.88 2.04 18.07
CA GLY A 102 7.13 2.04 17.31
C GLY A 102 7.02 1.57 15.85
N THR A 103 6.09 0.68 15.52
CA THR A 103 5.75 0.29 14.13
C THR A 103 4.24 0.12 14.01
N PHE A 104 3.71 0.18 12.78
CA PHE A 104 2.28 0.01 12.57
C PHE A 104 1.76 -1.29 13.15
N ASN A 105 0.78 -1.16 14.03
CA ASN A 105 -0.04 -2.24 14.54
C ASN A 105 -1.51 -1.88 14.42
N VAL A 106 -2.38 -2.87 14.63
CA VAL A 106 -3.82 -2.64 14.78
C VAL A 106 -4.08 -2.09 16.17
N TRP A 107 -4.80 -0.98 16.23
CA TRP A 107 -5.31 -0.33 17.43
C TRP A 107 -6.82 -0.26 17.38
N LYS A 108 -7.46 -0.18 18.54
CA LYS A 108 -8.91 -0.07 18.70
C LYS A 108 -9.23 1.14 19.55
N LEU A 109 -10.20 1.96 19.15
CA LEU A 109 -10.75 3.04 19.95
C LEU A 109 -12.28 3.02 19.95
N ASN A 110 -12.88 3.67 20.94
CA ASN A 110 -14.30 3.98 20.94
C ASN A 110 -14.50 5.41 20.41
N PRO A 111 -15.27 5.64 19.33
CA PRO A 111 -15.54 6.98 18.81
C PRO A 111 -16.23 7.92 19.81
N ALA A 112 -16.89 7.38 20.84
CA ALA A 112 -17.47 8.16 21.94
C ALA A 112 -16.43 8.64 22.97
N GLY A 113 -15.17 8.22 22.86
CA GLY A 113 -14.06 8.59 23.75
C GLY A 113 -13.51 7.43 24.57
N GLY A 114 -12.45 7.70 25.33
CA GLY A 114 -11.66 6.73 26.07
C GLY A 114 -10.32 6.44 25.39
N ASP A 115 -9.44 5.74 26.12
CA ASP A 115 -8.08 5.48 25.65
C ASP A 115 -8.04 4.38 24.58
N PRO A 116 -7.24 4.55 23.51
CA PRO A 116 -7.01 3.50 22.53
C PRO A 116 -6.32 2.27 23.14
N VAL A 117 -6.68 1.09 22.63
CA VAL A 117 -6.11 -0.20 23.04
C VAL A 117 -5.37 -0.82 21.86
N GLN A 118 -4.13 -1.23 22.09
CA GLN A 118 -3.34 -1.97 21.10
C GLN A 118 -3.88 -3.40 20.95
N ILE A 119 -4.04 -3.86 19.71
CA ILE A 119 -4.62 -5.17 19.38
C ILE A 119 -3.55 -6.14 18.88
N THR A 120 -2.60 -5.69 18.07
CA THR A 120 -1.46 -6.50 17.62
C THR A 120 -0.14 -5.92 18.12
N HIS A 121 0.87 -6.77 18.28
CA HIS A 121 2.13 -6.41 18.94
C HIS A 121 3.37 -6.78 18.09
N HIS A 122 3.29 -6.57 16.77
CA HIS A 122 4.44 -6.79 15.88
C HIS A 122 5.52 -5.73 16.12
N THR A 123 6.79 -6.13 16.06
CA THR A 123 7.92 -5.25 16.44
C THR A 123 8.89 -4.91 15.30
N ILE A 124 8.94 -5.71 14.23
CA ILE A 124 9.96 -5.56 13.17
C ILE A 124 9.39 -4.85 11.94
N HIS A 125 8.29 -5.37 11.40
CA HIS A 125 7.68 -4.87 10.17
C HIS A 125 6.36 -4.15 10.45
N PRO A 126 5.94 -3.20 9.59
CA PRO A 126 4.65 -2.54 9.76
C PRO A 126 3.51 -3.46 9.34
N VAL A 127 2.44 -3.51 10.13
CA VAL A 127 1.13 -3.95 9.66
C VAL A 127 0.63 -3.00 8.58
N ARG A 128 0.04 -3.54 7.51
CA ARG A 128 -0.47 -2.75 6.37
C ARG A 128 -1.82 -3.26 5.89
N PHE A 129 -2.54 -2.40 5.17
CA PHE A 129 -3.76 -2.78 4.44
C PHE A 129 -4.84 -3.39 5.33
N LEU A 130 -5.10 -2.76 6.49
CA LEU A 130 -6.15 -3.20 7.40
C LEU A 130 -7.51 -3.17 6.70
N SER A 131 -8.24 -4.27 6.81
CA SER A 131 -9.59 -4.47 6.30
C SER A 131 -10.39 -5.31 7.30
N ARG A 132 -11.72 -5.34 7.16
CA ARG A 132 -12.62 -6.15 7.97
C ARG A 132 -13.65 -6.85 7.09
N ALA A 133 -13.84 -8.15 7.30
CA ALA A 133 -14.96 -8.92 6.77
C ALA A 133 -16.28 -8.58 7.50
N GLU A 134 -17.42 -8.96 6.92
CA GLU A 134 -18.74 -8.72 7.54
C GLU A 134 -18.89 -9.36 8.93
N ASN A 135 -18.30 -10.54 9.12
CA ASN A 135 -18.33 -11.31 10.37
C ASN A 135 -17.34 -10.82 11.46
N GLY A 136 -16.88 -9.56 11.37
CA GLY A 136 -15.98 -8.98 12.35
C GLY A 136 -14.50 -9.38 12.21
N THR A 137 -14.15 -10.31 11.31
CA THR A 137 -12.76 -10.76 11.16
C THR A 137 -11.91 -9.67 10.50
N LEU A 138 -10.85 -9.25 11.17
CA LEU A 138 -9.85 -8.32 10.63
C LEU A 138 -8.86 -9.07 9.73
N CYS A 139 -8.40 -8.40 8.68
CA CYS A 139 -7.39 -8.91 7.77
C CYS A 139 -6.35 -7.82 7.49
N TYR A 140 -5.07 -8.17 7.50
CA TYR A 140 -3.98 -7.24 7.24
C TYR A 140 -2.75 -7.96 6.67
N GLY A 141 -1.86 -7.20 6.03
CA GLY A 141 -0.56 -7.67 5.58
C GLY A 141 0.54 -7.44 6.62
N TYR A 142 1.41 -8.43 6.81
CA TYR A 142 2.60 -8.33 7.65
C TYR A 142 3.70 -9.24 7.10
N ASP A 143 4.91 -8.67 6.91
CA ASP A 143 6.10 -9.39 6.44
C ASP A 143 5.86 -10.29 5.21
N GLY A 144 5.21 -9.72 4.19
CA GLY A 144 4.88 -10.42 2.94
C GLY A 144 3.77 -11.48 3.05
N ALA A 145 3.20 -11.69 4.24
CA ALA A 145 2.09 -12.62 4.46
C ALA A 145 0.79 -11.89 4.78
N ILE A 146 -0.32 -12.61 4.63
CA ILE A 146 -1.65 -12.16 5.07
C ILE A 146 -1.95 -12.79 6.43
N TYR A 147 -2.49 -11.98 7.33
CA TYR A 147 -2.94 -12.41 8.65
C TYR A 147 -4.43 -12.12 8.80
N THR A 148 -5.11 -12.99 9.53
CA THR A 148 -6.50 -12.80 9.97
C THR A 148 -6.55 -12.75 11.49
N LEU A 149 -7.49 -11.97 12.01
CA LEU A 149 -7.64 -11.75 13.44
C LEU A 149 -9.11 -11.58 13.78
N LYS A 150 -9.64 -12.50 14.60
CA LYS A 150 -10.92 -12.27 15.28
C LYS A 150 -10.63 -11.52 16.60
N PRO A 151 -11.33 -10.42 16.89
CA PRO A 151 -11.14 -9.70 18.15
C PRO A 151 -11.21 -10.63 19.37
N GLY A 152 -10.23 -10.53 20.26
CA GLY A 152 -10.10 -11.39 21.44
C GLY A 152 -9.25 -12.66 21.24
N ASN A 153 -8.86 -12.98 20.00
CA ASN A 153 -7.92 -14.06 19.68
C ASN A 153 -6.55 -13.51 19.27
N GLU A 154 -5.58 -14.41 19.14
CA GLU A 154 -4.27 -14.09 18.57
C GLU A 154 -4.32 -14.05 17.03
N PRO A 155 -3.55 -13.17 16.36
CA PRO A 155 -3.50 -13.13 14.91
C PRO A 155 -2.97 -14.42 14.29
N GLN A 156 -3.65 -14.90 13.25
CA GLN A 156 -3.32 -16.14 12.56
C GLN A 156 -2.81 -15.83 11.15
N LYS A 157 -1.63 -16.36 10.80
CA LYS A 157 -1.11 -16.31 9.44
C LYS A 157 -2.01 -17.15 8.53
N LEU A 158 -2.49 -16.54 7.44
CA LEU A 158 -3.31 -17.22 6.44
C LEU A 158 -2.40 -17.97 5.46
N ASN A 159 -2.60 -19.28 5.35
CA ASN A 159 -1.92 -20.10 4.34
C ASN A 159 -2.60 -19.90 2.99
N ILE A 160 -1.86 -19.32 2.04
CA ILE A 160 -2.33 -19.07 0.68
C ILE A 160 -1.53 -19.96 -0.27
N THR A 161 -2.23 -20.86 -0.95
CA THR A 161 -1.65 -21.69 -2.02
C THR A 161 -2.06 -21.10 -3.35
N ILE A 162 -1.08 -20.66 -4.13
CA ILE A 162 -1.30 -20.17 -5.49
C ILE A 162 -1.00 -21.32 -6.43
N PHE A 163 -2.03 -21.89 -7.04
CA PHE A 163 -1.86 -22.82 -8.14
C PHE A 163 -1.54 -22.00 -9.39
N ARG A 164 -0.29 -22.09 -9.86
CA ARG A 164 0.04 -21.69 -11.22
C ARG A 164 -0.17 -22.92 -12.10
N ASP A 165 -0.94 -22.77 -13.16
CA ASP A 165 -0.69 -23.60 -14.33
C ASP A 165 0.69 -23.18 -14.84
N GLU A 166 1.69 -24.04 -14.63
CA GLU A 166 3.02 -23.87 -15.21
C GLU A 166 2.89 -24.01 -16.73
N THR A 167 2.57 -22.91 -17.41
CA THR A 167 3.14 -22.68 -18.72
C THR A 167 4.62 -22.44 -18.46
N ALA A 168 5.50 -23.33 -18.96
CA ALA A 168 6.95 -23.15 -18.89
C ALA A 168 7.30 -21.68 -19.15
N ASP A 169 8.26 -21.12 -18.41
CA ASP A 169 8.71 -19.73 -18.59
C ASP A 169 8.88 -19.47 -20.09
N GLU A 170 7.94 -18.74 -20.69
CA GLU A 170 8.04 -18.41 -22.11
C GLU A 170 9.26 -17.51 -22.23
N ALA A 171 10.34 -18.04 -22.79
CA ALA A 171 11.47 -17.24 -23.20
C ALA A 171 10.97 -16.28 -24.28
N THR A 172 10.58 -15.07 -23.87
CA THR A 172 10.17 -14.02 -24.79
C THR A 172 11.43 -13.43 -25.43
N PHE A 173 11.52 -13.53 -26.75
CA PHE A 173 12.54 -12.81 -27.51
C PHE A 173 12.11 -11.35 -27.60
N GLU A 174 12.64 -10.50 -26.72
CA GLU A 174 12.44 -9.06 -26.81
C GLU A 174 13.47 -8.43 -27.75
N SER A 175 13.00 -7.74 -28.79
CA SER A 175 13.85 -6.88 -29.62
C SER A 175 13.90 -5.49 -29.00
N LEU A 176 15.07 -5.09 -28.51
CA LEU A 176 15.30 -3.79 -27.90
C LEU A 176 16.26 -3.00 -28.77
N ALA A 177 15.79 -1.88 -29.32
CA ALA A 177 16.58 -0.98 -30.17
C ALA A 177 17.26 0.16 -29.38
N THR A 178 16.90 0.35 -28.10
CA THR A 178 17.37 1.44 -27.25
C THR A 178 17.60 0.96 -25.81
N GLY A 179 18.28 1.78 -25.00
CA GLY A 179 18.47 1.53 -23.57
C GLY A 179 19.83 0.92 -23.19
N ALA A 180 20.75 0.77 -24.14
CA ALA A 180 22.13 0.43 -23.82
C ALA A 180 22.78 1.59 -23.06
N THR A 181 23.42 1.31 -21.92
CA THR A 181 24.01 2.34 -21.04
C THR A 181 25.52 2.47 -21.21
N GLU A 182 26.18 1.38 -21.60
CA GLU A 182 27.63 1.32 -21.81
C GLU A 182 27.94 0.41 -22.99
N MET A 183 29.07 0.63 -23.65
CA MET A 183 29.55 -0.22 -24.73
C MET A 183 31.08 -0.26 -24.79
N ALA A 184 31.62 -1.42 -25.16
CA ALA A 184 33.03 -1.63 -25.43
C ALA A 184 33.20 -2.43 -26.72
N VAL A 185 34.19 -2.08 -27.53
CA VAL A 185 34.51 -2.77 -28.78
C VAL A 185 35.70 -3.68 -28.53
N SER A 186 35.64 -4.92 -29.01
CA SER A 186 36.75 -5.85 -28.87
C SER A 186 38.01 -5.33 -29.58
N PRO A 187 39.24 -5.69 -29.12
CA PRO A 187 40.48 -5.22 -29.74
C PRO A 187 40.63 -5.60 -31.23
N ASN A 188 40.01 -6.71 -31.65
CA ASN A 188 39.99 -7.16 -33.04
C ASN A 188 38.88 -6.50 -33.88
N GLY A 189 38.03 -5.69 -33.27
CA GLY A 189 36.93 -4.97 -33.91
C GLY A 189 35.81 -5.88 -34.44
N LYS A 190 35.67 -7.11 -33.94
CA LYS A 190 34.66 -8.07 -34.43
C LYS A 190 33.45 -8.24 -33.52
N GLU A 191 33.55 -7.76 -32.29
CA GLU A 191 32.55 -7.92 -31.25
C GLU A 191 32.30 -6.58 -30.54
N ILE A 192 31.07 -6.37 -30.11
CA ILE A 192 30.69 -5.24 -29.28
C ILE A 192 30.01 -5.81 -28.03
N ALA A 193 30.57 -5.50 -26.86
CA ALA A 193 29.92 -5.71 -25.58
C ALA A 193 29.10 -4.46 -25.23
N PHE A 194 27.89 -4.63 -24.71
CA PHE A 194 27.07 -3.53 -24.23
C PHE A 194 26.24 -3.92 -23.01
N VAL A 195 26.01 -2.97 -22.12
CA VAL A 195 25.13 -3.17 -20.96
C VAL A 195 23.71 -2.76 -21.33
N LEU A 196 22.75 -3.69 -21.19
CA LEU A 196 21.33 -3.45 -21.43
C LEU A 196 20.51 -4.05 -20.29
N ARG A 197 19.61 -3.26 -19.69
CA ARG A 197 18.82 -3.64 -18.50
C ARG A 197 19.66 -4.21 -17.34
N GLY A 198 20.93 -3.81 -17.26
CA GLY A 198 21.86 -4.23 -16.21
C GLY A 198 22.58 -5.54 -16.48
N ASP A 199 22.46 -6.13 -17.66
CA ASP A 199 23.23 -7.29 -18.08
C ASP A 199 24.16 -6.95 -19.25
N VAL A 200 25.25 -7.71 -19.37
CA VAL A 200 26.17 -7.59 -20.50
C VAL A 200 25.74 -8.51 -21.63
N PHE A 201 25.60 -7.93 -22.81
CA PHE A 201 25.37 -8.61 -24.07
C PHE A 201 26.56 -8.41 -24.98
N VAL A 202 26.91 -9.44 -25.74
CA VAL A 202 27.91 -9.36 -26.81
C VAL A 202 27.24 -9.63 -28.14
N THR A 203 27.44 -8.74 -29.09
CA THR A 203 27.03 -8.91 -30.49
C THR A 203 28.24 -9.01 -31.40
N LEU A 204 28.14 -9.85 -32.44
CA LEU A 204 29.10 -9.87 -33.54
C LEU A 204 28.78 -8.74 -34.52
N ILE A 205 29.81 -8.17 -35.15
CA ILE A 205 29.63 -7.13 -36.19
C ILE A 205 29.21 -7.77 -37.53
N ASP A 206 29.86 -8.88 -37.89
CA ASP A 206 29.65 -9.54 -39.18
C ASP A 206 28.42 -10.46 -39.21
N TYR A 207 27.84 -10.78 -38.04
CA TYR A 207 26.73 -11.73 -37.91
C TYR A 207 25.66 -11.21 -36.94
N PRO A 208 24.37 -11.46 -37.19
CA PRO A 208 23.26 -10.97 -36.37
C PRO A 208 23.08 -11.76 -35.06
N THR A 209 24.17 -12.15 -34.41
CA THR A 209 24.15 -12.97 -33.20
C THR A 209 24.46 -12.09 -31.99
N THR A 210 23.48 -11.97 -31.10
CA THR A 210 23.61 -11.31 -29.79
C THR A 210 23.43 -12.34 -28.69
N ARG A 211 24.33 -12.35 -27.71
CA ARG A 211 24.27 -13.26 -26.57
C ARG A 211 24.42 -12.50 -25.26
N ARG A 212 23.52 -12.78 -24.30
CA ARG A 212 23.70 -12.39 -22.90
C ARG A 212 24.81 -13.23 -22.28
N ILE A 213 25.80 -12.59 -21.66
CA ILE A 213 26.95 -13.27 -21.05
C ILE A 213 26.95 -13.22 -19.52
N THR A 214 26.09 -12.40 -18.90
CA THR A 214 25.88 -12.35 -17.44
C THR A 214 24.50 -12.86 -17.04
N ASN A 215 24.37 -13.34 -15.81
CA ASN A 215 23.06 -13.62 -15.19
C ASN A 215 23.16 -13.42 -13.68
N THR A 216 23.24 -12.16 -13.27
CA THR A 216 23.46 -11.76 -11.88
C THR A 216 22.29 -10.89 -11.39
N PRO A 217 22.02 -10.86 -10.07
CA PRO A 217 20.97 -10.03 -9.50
C PRO A 217 21.35 -8.54 -9.36
N GLN A 218 22.59 -8.16 -9.68
CA GLN A 218 23.09 -6.80 -9.63
C GLN A 218 23.19 -6.19 -11.04
N GLN A 219 23.23 -4.87 -11.12
CA GLN A 219 23.48 -4.18 -12.38
C GLN A 219 24.97 -4.24 -12.75
N GLU A 220 25.27 -4.81 -13.91
CA GLU A 220 26.61 -4.81 -14.51
C GLU A 220 26.99 -3.40 -15.00
N ARG A 221 28.26 -3.03 -14.81
CA ARG A 221 28.82 -1.71 -15.14
C ARG A 221 30.33 -1.81 -15.41
N SER A 222 30.87 -0.76 -16.03
CA SER A 222 32.30 -0.59 -16.33
C SER A 222 32.85 -1.71 -17.22
N ILE A 223 32.17 -1.93 -18.35
CA ILE A 223 32.60 -2.88 -19.39
C ILE A 223 33.62 -2.30 -20.36
#